data_AF-A0A3C0G201-F1
#
_entry.id   AF-A0A3C0G201-F1
#
_cell.length_a   1.000
_cell.length_b   1.000
_cell.length_c   1.000
_cell.angle_alpha   90.00
_cell.angle_beta   90.00
_cell.angle_gamma   90.00
#
_symmetry.space_group_name_H-M   'P 1'
#
loop_
_entity.id
_entity.type
_entity.pdbx_description
1 polymer ?
#
loop_
_entity_poly.entity_id
_entity_poly.type
_entity_poly.pdbx_seq_one_letter_code
_entity_poly.pdbx_strand_id
1 'polypeptide(L)'
;KTYNNSRIAVYHKNFEEEAYLPPQDIIFTGSAEFRENFTMYSRPSAFGPPVAGQPDGTGSIVGAVVKTSPMDSFNGFNWSFTPPYTNGEAWCDLIFRPDHTKTYDLEQILSEVDAVYWRADPGHIINNKPCLISSFEDSDFTQASNYIYSGHNVNANAMQISASINLFGVERVLQQEEDGFGNKLKATNITAGKKWVIQPKWETPMLNFNDKGVHPITNADGNLTLPAFASGSVPRGMWHQFGTMPESPDKGVFLEIGDIPVDWLKGHYDVIINDSVYNNSDADSGPLLYKKMKSLTNLAGFSNSSTSKRLGNIAESRTISEAIVAVPYVIEETEGTESLLFNSLRKSFISIPKQRYKAALKSSKGSAEGDSLDSAGESIRKLIQKMERYILPPEFDFLNNTNIDPIVMYMFEFEYNFDKDDLSYIWQNIAPRNYKKMEFQYQSVSHELLNTELLEQNNFIDNENLRWMVFKVKQKSQTHYYDIVTSQVGEASTDVFSFDDDTSGYKIGFNWPYDYLSFVEMIKMDVDVLYHNPSHYTGSMRRTSGGSSGGGGY
;
A
#
# COMPACT_ATOMS: atom_id res chain seq x y z
N LYS A 1 7.55 -10.51 15.26
CA LYS A 1 6.42 -10.83 16.20
C LYS A 1 6.99 -10.89 17.63
N THR A 2 6.55 -10.05 18.57
CA THR A 2 7.04 -10.14 19.97
C THR A 2 6.14 -11.03 20.80
N TYR A 3 6.53 -12.30 20.95
CA TYR A 3 6.06 -13.14 22.04
C TYR A 3 6.98 -12.94 23.25
N ASN A 4 6.39 -13.04 24.44
CA ASN A 4 7.12 -13.19 25.69
C ASN A 4 8.17 -14.32 25.54
N ASN A 5 9.33 -14.20 26.18
CA ASN A 5 10.56 -15.01 26.05
C ASN A 5 10.42 -16.53 26.33
N SER A 6 9.48 -17.21 25.69
CA SER A 6 9.18 -18.64 25.91
C SER A 6 8.91 -19.34 24.57
N ARG A 7 9.77 -19.12 23.57
CA ARG A 7 9.83 -20.07 22.46
C ARG A 7 10.53 -21.34 22.95
N ILE A 8 9.94 -22.48 22.67
CA ILE A 8 10.46 -23.78 23.10
C ILE A 8 11.56 -24.19 22.13
N ALA A 9 12.76 -24.43 22.64
CA ALA A 9 13.88 -24.92 21.85
C ALA A 9 13.70 -26.39 21.48
N VAL A 10 14.11 -26.74 20.27
CA VAL A 10 14.15 -28.10 19.73
C VAL A 10 15.52 -28.70 20.04
N TYR A 11 15.52 -29.89 20.63
CA TYR A 11 16.73 -30.61 21.02
C TYR A 11 16.95 -31.83 20.13
N HIS A 12 18.20 -32.09 19.76
CA HIS A 12 18.59 -33.31 19.07
C HIS A 12 19.01 -34.39 20.08
N LYS A 13 18.53 -35.62 19.90
CA LYS A 13 18.86 -36.77 20.76
C LYS A 13 20.36 -37.14 20.78
N ASN A 14 21.13 -36.69 19.79
CA ASN A 14 22.58 -36.90 19.70
C ASN A 14 23.41 -35.63 20.00
N PHE A 15 22.76 -34.48 20.20
CA PHE A 15 23.38 -33.18 20.48
C PHE A 15 22.53 -32.43 21.51
N GLU A 16 22.35 -33.01 22.69
CA GLU A 16 21.52 -32.43 23.77
C GLU A 16 21.99 -31.02 24.19
N GLU A 17 23.20 -30.61 23.80
CA GLU A 17 23.79 -29.29 24.07
C GLU A 17 23.52 -28.21 23.00
N GLU A 18 22.95 -28.53 21.83
CA GLU A 18 22.78 -27.60 20.70
C GLU A 18 21.31 -27.53 20.24
N ALA A 19 20.49 -26.80 21.00
CA ALA A 19 19.08 -26.59 20.69
C ALA A 19 18.86 -25.42 19.72
N TYR A 20 17.84 -25.48 18.86
CA TYR A 20 17.47 -24.40 17.94
C TYR A 20 15.96 -24.08 18.00
N LEU A 21 15.56 -22.94 17.43
CA LEU A 21 14.16 -22.53 17.35
C LEU A 21 13.63 -22.69 15.92
N PRO A 22 12.55 -23.46 15.69
CA PRO A 22 11.92 -23.54 14.38
C PRO A 22 11.07 -22.28 14.10
N PRO A 23 10.76 -21.99 12.82
CA PRO A 23 9.96 -20.83 12.46
C PRO A 23 8.50 -20.98 12.91
N GLN A 24 7.93 -22.18 12.85
CA GLN A 24 6.55 -22.43 13.25
C GLN A 24 6.38 -22.49 14.78
N ASP A 25 5.18 -22.16 15.24
CA ASP A 25 4.81 -22.30 16.65
C ASP A 25 4.69 -23.80 17.01
N ILE A 26 5.39 -24.22 18.08
CA ILE A 26 5.34 -25.61 18.57
C ILE A 26 4.06 -25.82 19.41
N ILE A 27 3.29 -26.86 19.11
CA ILE A 27 2.08 -27.21 19.87
C ILE A 27 2.48 -27.81 21.23
N PHE A 28 2.37 -27.03 22.31
CA PHE A 28 2.53 -27.54 23.67
C PHE A 28 1.18 -27.92 24.28
N THR A 29 0.97 -29.22 24.54
CA THR A 29 -0.31 -29.75 25.09
C THR A 29 -0.55 -29.46 26.57
N GLY A 30 0.28 -28.64 27.24
CA GLY A 30 0.28 -28.49 28.70
C GLY A 30 -0.04 -27.11 29.27
N SER A 31 -0.08 -26.04 28.47
CA SER A 31 -0.33 -24.67 29.00
C SER A 31 -1.49 -24.02 28.27
N ALA A 32 -2.59 -23.78 29.00
CA ALA A 32 -3.73 -22.97 28.53
C ALA A 32 -3.38 -21.50 28.20
N GLU A 33 -2.12 -21.12 28.41
CA GLU A 33 -1.57 -19.77 28.31
C GLU A 33 -0.94 -19.44 26.95
N PHE A 34 -0.57 -20.44 26.13
CA PHE A 34 0.03 -20.19 24.82
C PHE A 34 -1.05 -19.98 23.75
N ARG A 35 -1.20 -18.74 23.28
CA ARG A 35 -2.19 -18.33 22.28
C ARG A 35 -1.64 -17.21 21.41
N GLU A 36 -2.21 -17.05 20.22
CA GLU A 36 -1.96 -15.89 19.38
C GLU A 36 -2.21 -14.59 20.16
N ASN A 37 -1.32 -13.61 20.04
CA ASN A 37 -1.50 -12.27 20.63
C ASN A 37 -2.03 -11.24 19.62
N PHE A 38 -2.00 -11.58 18.33
CA PHE A 38 -2.47 -10.79 17.22
C PHE A 38 -3.11 -11.70 16.16
N THR A 39 -4.40 -11.52 15.92
CA THR A 39 -5.16 -12.36 14.99
C THR A 39 -5.84 -11.48 13.94
N MET A 40 -5.44 -11.57 12.68
CA MET A 40 -6.16 -10.87 11.59
C MET A 40 -7.37 -11.67 11.11
N TYR A 41 -7.24 -13.00 11.06
CA TYR A 41 -8.31 -13.90 10.65
C TYR A 41 -8.13 -15.29 11.28
N SER A 42 -9.11 -15.79 12.03
CA SER A 42 -8.97 -17.00 12.85
C SER A 42 -9.41 -18.30 12.18
N ARG A 43 -9.80 -18.29 10.90
CA ARG A 43 -10.30 -19.48 10.18
C ARG A 43 -9.43 -19.83 8.97
N PRO A 44 -8.42 -20.71 9.13
CA PRO A 44 -7.56 -21.19 8.05
C PRO A 44 -8.28 -21.82 6.84
N SER A 45 -9.42 -22.47 7.06
CA SER A 45 -10.20 -23.11 6.00
C SER A 45 -10.90 -22.14 5.04
N ALA A 46 -10.89 -20.83 5.32
CA ALA A 46 -11.43 -19.83 4.40
C ALA A 46 -10.47 -19.48 3.24
N PHE A 47 -9.18 -19.77 3.39
CA PHE A 47 -8.16 -19.36 2.41
C PHE A 47 -8.00 -20.32 1.24
N GLY A 48 -8.45 -21.56 1.38
CA GLY A 48 -8.32 -22.56 0.32
C GLY A 48 -8.87 -23.92 0.74
N PRO A 49 -8.90 -24.89 -0.20
CA PRO A 49 -9.41 -26.23 0.06
C PRO A 49 -8.64 -26.91 1.21
N PRO A 50 -9.30 -27.79 1.97
CA PRO A 50 -8.62 -28.58 2.98
C PRO A 50 -7.61 -29.52 2.31
N VAL A 51 -6.40 -29.55 2.85
CA VAL A 51 -5.32 -30.45 2.40
C VAL A 51 -4.98 -31.38 3.55
N ALA A 52 -4.92 -32.68 3.26
CA ALA A 52 -4.66 -33.71 4.24
C ALA A 52 -3.19 -34.09 4.27
N GLY A 53 -2.68 -34.39 5.46
CA GLY A 53 -1.42 -35.09 5.69
C GLY A 53 -1.62 -36.59 5.92
N GLN A 54 -2.85 -37.08 5.81
CA GLN A 54 -3.28 -38.45 6.12
C GLN A 54 -4.44 -38.89 5.20
N PRO A 55 -4.71 -40.21 5.02
CA PRO A 55 -5.64 -40.72 4.01
C PRO A 55 -7.12 -40.43 4.30
N ASP A 56 -7.53 -40.43 5.57
CA ASP A 56 -8.91 -40.10 5.96
C ASP A 56 -8.98 -39.28 7.26
N GLY A 57 -10.16 -38.74 7.55
CA GLY A 57 -10.42 -37.99 8.78
C GLY A 57 -10.90 -38.86 9.95
N THR A 58 -11.08 -40.16 9.75
CA THR A 58 -11.81 -41.06 10.66
C THR A 58 -11.10 -41.20 12.02
N GLY A 59 -9.77 -41.08 12.04
CA GLY A 59 -8.95 -41.05 13.25
C GLY A 59 -8.85 -39.69 13.97
N SER A 60 -9.26 -38.59 13.33
CA SER A 60 -9.00 -37.21 13.82
C SER A 60 -9.80 -36.80 15.07
N ILE A 61 -10.76 -37.64 15.48
CA ILE A 61 -11.59 -37.45 16.68
C ILE A 61 -10.95 -38.06 17.95
N VAL A 62 -9.86 -38.83 17.83
CA VAL A 62 -9.20 -39.47 18.97
C VAL A 62 -8.10 -38.55 19.50
N GLY A 63 -8.16 -38.15 20.78
CA GLY A 63 -7.19 -37.21 21.38
C GLY A 63 -5.73 -37.66 21.39
N ALA A 64 -5.45 -38.93 21.08
CA ALA A 64 -4.10 -39.46 20.83
C ALA A 64 -3.60 -39.12 19.42
N VAL A 65 -4.48 -39.12 18.41
CA VAL A 65 -4.17 -38.86 16.99
C VAL A 65 -3.78 -37.39 16.79
N VAL A 66 -4.45 -36.45 17.48
CA VAL A 66 -4.07 -35.02 17.47
C VAL A 66 -2.63 -34.76 17.98
N LYS A 67 -2.04 -35.69 18.74
CA LYS A 67 -0.67 -35.56 19.30
C LYS A 67 0.42 -36.21 18.45
N THR A 68 0.05 -37.12 17.55
CA THR A 68 1.00 -37.91 16.75
C THR A 68 0.72 -37.86 15.25
N SER A 69 -0.28 -37.09 14.81
CA SER A 69 -0.62 -36.90 13.39
C SER A 69 0.06 -35.67 12.79
N PRO A 70 0.22 -35.67 11.45
CA PRO A 70 0.67 -34.50 10.72
C PRO A 70 -0.18 -33.26 11.03
N MET A 71 0.46 -32.09 11.03
CA MET A 71 -0.23 -30.80 11.18
C MET A 71 -0.95 -30.46 9.87
N ASP A 72 -2.21 -30.85 9.74
CA ASP A 72 -3.00 -30.71 8.52
C ASP A 72 -4.39 -30.11 8.74
N SER A 73 -5.23 -30.13 7.70
CA SER A 73 -6.57 -29.52 7.74
C SER A 73 -7.53 -30.14 8.74
N PHE A 74 -7.33 -31.40 9.16
CA PHE A 74 -8.14 -32.02 10.20
C PHE A 74 -7.85 -31.44 11.59
N ASN A 75 -6.63 -30.94 11.79
CA ASN A 75 -6.18 -30.29 13.03
C ASN A 75 -6.20 -28.75 12.94
N GLY A 76 -6.80 -28.19 11.88
CA GLY A 76 -6.97 -26.75 11.70
C GLY A 76 -5.81 -26.04 10.99
N PHE A 77 -4.82 -26.77 10.46
CA PHE A 77 -3.70 -26.19 9.71
C PHE A 77 -3.98 -26.17 8.21
N ASN A 78 -3.56 -25.11 7.52
CA ASN A 78 -3.72 -25.03 6.07
C ASN A 78 -2.53 -24.33 5.41
N TRP A 79 -1.37 -24.99 5.44
CA TRP A 79 -0.09 -24.39 5.08
C TRP A 79 -0.04 -23.84 3.64
N SER A 80 -0.56 -24.53 2.62
CA SER A 80 -0.51 -24.06 1.23
C SER A 80 -1.28 -22.78 0.95
N PHE A 81 -2.27 -22.43 1.78
CA PHE A 81 -3.20 -21.34 1.48
C PHE A 81 -3.20 -20.22 2.51
N THR A 82 -2.74 -20.48 3.72
CA THR A 82 -2.71 -19.46 4.77
C THR A 82 -1.51 -18.51 4.58
N PRO A 83 -1.67 -17.21 4.88
CA PRO A 83 -0.59 -16.25 4.74
C PRO A 83 0.66 -16.62 5.58
N PRO A 84 1.86 -16.15 5.19
CA PRO A 84 3.11 -16.51 5.87
C PRO A 84 3.16 -16.19 7.36
N TYR A 85 2.36 -15.24 7.87
CA TYR A 85 2.33 -14.89 9.29
C TYR A 85 1.51 -15.86 10.17
N THR A 86 0.74 -16.79 9.61
CA THR A 86 -0.09 -17.71 10.42
C THR A 86 0.73 -18.86 10.99
N ASN A 87 0.40 -19.32 12.20
CA ASN A 87 1.02 -20.49 12.86
C ASN A 87 2.54 -20.39 13.10
N GLY A 88 3.08 -19.17 13.14
CA GLY A 88 4.49 -18.90 13.47
C GLY A 88 5.08 -17.83 12.56
N GLU A 89 6.38 -17.89 12.36
CA GLU A 89 7.12 -17.07 11.42
C GLU A 89 7.26 -17.79 10.07
N ALA A 90 7.65 -17.03 9.05
CA ALA A 90 8.11 -17.58 7.79
C ALA A 90 9.45 -16.91 7.48
N TRP A 91 10.47 -17.71 7.28
CA TRP A 91 11.84 -17.25 7.06
C TRP A 91 12.23 -17.42 5.59
N CYS A 92 13.12 -16.54 5.14
CA CYS A 92 13.88 -16.69 3.92
C CYS A 92 15.34 -16.44 4.27
N ASP A 93 16.11 -17.50 4.31
CA ASP A 93 17.55 -17.43 4.55
C ASP A 93 18.25 -17.15 3.23
N LEU A 94 18.96 -16.02 3.18
CA LEU A 94 19.68 -15.55 2.00
C LEU A 94 21.16 -15.87 2.15
N ILE A 95 21.65 -16.81 1.35
CA ILE A 95 23.01 -17.34 1.44
C ILE A 95 23.77 -16.92 0.19
N PHE A 96 24.74 -16.02 0.36
CA PHE A 96 25.61 -15.56 -0.70
C PHE A 96 27.03 -16.11 -0.52
N ARG A 97 27.61 -16.65 -1.60
CA ARG A 97 28.96 -17.23 -1.62
C ARG A 97 29.88 -16.44 -2.56
N PRO A 98 30.63 -15.45 -2.04
CA PRO A 98 31.49 -14.64 -2.88
C PRO A 98 32.70 -15.44 -3.39
N ASP A 99 33.01 -15.26 -4.67
CA ASP A 99 34.28 -15.68 -5.26
C ASP A 99 35.35 -14.60 -5.09
N HIS A 100 36.48 -14.95 -4.45
CA HIS A 100 37.63 -14.08 -4.27
C HIS A 100 38.22 -13.49 -5.57
N THR A 101 37.93 -14.07 -6.73
CA THR A 101 38.41 -13.59 -8.04
C THR A 101 37.53 -12.52 -8.66
N LYS A 102 36.32 -12.29 -8.12
CA LYS A 102 35.32 -11.38 -8.67
C LYS A 102 35.08 -10.17 -7.78
N THR A 103 34.78 -9.05 -8.41
CA THR A 103 34.19 -7.89 -7.74
C THR A 103 32.68 -7.93 -7.95
N TYR A 104 31.92 -7.66 -6.90
CA TYR A 104 30.48 -7.78 -6.91
C TYR A 104 29.81 -6.42 -6.74
N ASP A 105 28.80 -6.14 -7.56
CA ASP A 105 27.81 -5.09 -7.29
C ASP A 105 26.53 -5.69 -6.68
N LEU A 106 25.59 -4.83 -6.25
CA LEU A 106 24.39 -5.28 -5.58
C LEU A 106 23.53 -6.23 -6.43
N GLU A 107 23.37 -5.93 -7.73
CA GLU A 107 22.55 -6.76 -8.63
C GLU A 107 23.18 -8.14 -8.81
N GLN A 108 24.52 -8.22 -8.94
CA GLN A 108 25.23 -9.48 -9.00
C GLN A 108 25.07 -10.29 -7.72
N ILE A 109 25.22 -9.67 -6.54
CA ILE A 109 25.00 -10.34 -5.24
C ILE A 109 23.59 -10.93 -5.19
N LEU A 110 22.57 -10.14 -5.48
CA LEU A 110 21.17 -10.58 -5.42
C LEU A 110 20.81 -11.61 -6.52
N SER A 111 21.55 -11.64 -7.64
CA SER A 111 21.37 -12.66 -8.67
C SER A 111 22.05 -14.00 -8.35
N GLU A 112 23.10 -13.98 -7.52
CA GLU A 112 23.89 -15.15 -7.11
C GLU A 112 23.54 -15.64 -5.69
N VAL A 113 22.58 -15.00 -5.01
CA VAL A 113 22.16 -15.40 -3.66
C VAL A 113 21.21 -16.60 -3.74
N ASP A 114 21.48 -17.62 -2.93
CA ASP A 114 20.55 -18.73 -2.75
C ASP A 114 19.51 -18.37 -1.68
N ALA A 115 18.23 -18.57 -1.98
CA ALA A 115 17.13 -18.34 -1.05
C ALA A 115 16.56 -19.67 -0.53
N VAL A 116 16.67 -19.90 0.77
CA VAL A 116 16.09 -21.08 1.44
C VAL A 116 14.87 -20.65 2.24
N TYR A 117 13.74 -21.30 2.01
CA TYR A 117 12.48 -20.91 2.62
C TYR A 117 12.04 -21.88 3.71
N TRP A 118 11.66 -21.32 4.86
CA TRP A 118 11.18 -22.10 5.99
C TRP A 118 9.90 -21.52 6.54
N ARG A 119 8.83 -22.31 6.46
CA ARG A 119 7.57 -22.01 7.13
C ARG A 119 7.13 -23.10 8.09
N ALA A 120 7.50 -24.34 7.80
CA ALA A 120 7.28 -25.47 8.70
C ALA A 120 8.52 -26.36 8.68
N ASP A 121 9.23 -26.45 9.79
CA ASP A 121 10.33 -27.40 9.95
C ASP A 121 9.81 -28.73 10.53
N PRO A 122 9.82 -29.83 9.77
CA PRO A 122 9.38 -31.13 10.28
C PRO A 122 10.36 -31.75 11.28
N GLY A 123 11.54 -31.16 11.45
CA GLY A 123 12.61 -31.66 12.29
C GLY A 123 13.39 -32.79 11.64
N HIS A 124 14.50 -33.14 12.28
CA HIS A 124 15.42 -34.18 11.82
C HIS A 124 14.75 -35.55 11.72
N ILE A 125 15.18 -36.34 10.74
CA ILE A 125 14.66 -37.67 10.45
C ILE A 125 15.41 -38.71 11.29
N ILE A 126 14.69 -39.39 12.20
CA ILE A 126 15.19 -40.53 12.98
C ILE A 126 14.39 -41.77 12.61
N ASN A 127 15.06 -42.86 12.24
CA ASN A 127 14.40 -44.11 11.79
C ASN A 127 13.36 -43.86 10.67
N ASN A 128 13.70 -43.01 9.70
CA ASN A 128 12.82 -42.58 8.60
C ASN A 128 11.57 -41.80 9.04
N LYS A 129 11.61 -41.14 10.22
CA LYS A 129 10.51 -40.35 10.75
C LYS A 129 10.97 -38.95 11.18
N PRO A 130 10.27 -37.88 10.77
CA PRO A 130 10.52 -36.52 11.24
C PRO A 130 10.20 -36.39 12.73
N CYS A 131 11.00 -35.61 13.45
CA CYS A 131 10.91 -35.52 14.91
C CYS A 131 9.96 -34.44 15.46
N LEU A 132 9.58 -33.43 14.67
CA LEU A 132 8.71 -32.32 15.09
C LEU A 132 7.30 -32.41 14.51
N ILE A 133 7.19 -32.64 13.20
CA ILE A 133 5.91 -32.79 12.50
C ILE A 133 5.88 -34.20 11.94
N SER A 134 5.03 -35.06 12.48
CA SER A 134 5.00 -36.46 12.11
C SER A 134 4.53 -36.69 10.66
N SER A 135 4.86 -37.86 10.13
CA SER A 135 4.19 -38.41 8.95
C SER A 135 3.13 -39.41 9.40
N PHE A 136 2.04 -39.53 8.64
CA PHE A 136 1.00 -40.51 8.96
C PHE A 136 1.51 -41.92 8.66
N GLU A 137 1.35 -42.83 9.62
CA GLU A 137 1.66 -44.25 9.50
C GLU A 137 0.54 -45.07 10.16
N ASP A 138 -0.05 -45.98 9.40
CA ASP A 138 -1.02 -46.97 9.89
C ASP A 138 -0.44 -48.37 9.64
N SER A 139 -0.74 -49.33 10.52
CA SER A 139 -0.43 -50.75 10.32
C SER A 139 -0.95 -51.32 8.99
N ASP A 140 -2.04 -50.76 8.45
CA ASP A 140 -2.57 -51.14 7.13
C ASP A 140 -1.90 -50.38 5.95
N PHE A 141 -1.19 -49.27 6.25
CA PHE A 141 -0.46 -48.42 5.30
C PHE A 141 1.03 -48.41 5.65
N THR A 142 1.69 -49.55 5.39
CA THR A 142 3.10 -49.83 5.75
C THR A 142 4.17 -49.06 4.96
N GLN A 143 3.78 -48.06 4.16
CA GLN A 143 4.70 -47.07 3.63
C GLN A 143 4.27 -45.71 4.18
N ALA A 144 5.21 -44.98 4.81
CA ALA A 144 5.05 -43.56 5.10
C ALA A 144 4.62 -42.88 3.79
N SER A 145 3.33 -42.64 3.66
CA SER A 145 2.75 -42.26 2.39
C SER A 145 3.07 -40.79 2.20
N ASN A 146 3.60 -40.43 1.03
CA ASN A 146 4.04 -39.08 0.65
C ASN A 146 2.82 -38.13 0.51
N TYR A 147 2.07 -37.91 1.58
CA TYR A 147 0.97 -36.96 1.60
C TYR A 147 1.52 -35.54 1.59
N ILE A 148 0.72 -34.60 1.08
CA ILE A 148 1.11 -33.22 0.83
C ILE A 148 1.57 -32.53 2.12
N TYR A 149 0.83 -32.72 3.22
CA TYR A 149 1.19 -32.19 4.55
C TYR A 149 1.83 -33.22 5.49
N SER A 150 2.30 -34.36 4.99
CA SER A 150 3.18 -35.20 5.81
C SER A 150 4.46 -34.44 6.17
N GLY A 151 5.08 -34.74 7.31
CA GLY A 151 6.25 -34.01 7.78
C GLY A 151 7.33 -33.80 6.71
N HIS A 152 7.66 -34.82 5.92
CA HIS A 152 8.67 -34.69 4.85
C HIS A 152 8.32 -33.66 3.77
N ASN A 153 7.03 -33.40 3.52
CA ASN A 153 6.54 -32.60 2.40
C ASN A 153 5.96 -31.25 2.82
N VAL A 154 5.65 -31.06 4.10
CA VAL A 154 4.84 -29.91 4.57
C VAL A 154 5.48 -28.56 4.24
N ASN A 155 6.79 -28.41 4.41
CA ASN A 155 7.46 -27.14 4.11
C ASN A 155 7.40 -26.81 2.61
N ALA A 156 7.73 -27.78 1.75
CA ALA A 156 7.74 -27.59 0.30
C ALA A 156 6.35 -27.22 -0.24
N ASN A 157 5.29 -27.65 0.44
CA ASN A 157 3.91 -27.36 0.08
C ASN A 157 3.31 -26.17 0.86
N ALA A 158 4.06 -25.52 1.73
CA ALA A 158 3.60 -24.36 2.49
C ALA A 158 3.72 -23.06 1.67
N MET A 159 2.82 -22.11 1.90
CA MET A 159 2.92 -20.76 1.33
C MET A 159 4.10 -20.01 1.94
N GLN A 160 5.20 -19.90 1.20
CA GLN A 160 6.43 -19.26 1.66
C GLN A 160 6.34 -17.72 1.70
N ILE A 161 7.25 -17.07 2.43
CA ILE A 161 7.26 -15.59 2.58
C ILE A 161 7.32 -14.84 1.24
N SER A 162 7.96 -15.42 0.21
CA SER A 162 8.03 -14.88 -1.16
C SER A 162 6.66 -14.77 -1.84
N ALA A 163 5.62 -15.43 -1.32
CA ALA A 163 4.25 -15.26 -1.79
C ALA A 163 3.71 -13.85 -1.47
N SER A 164 4.17 -13.22 -0.38
CA SER A 164 3.68 -11.91 0.08
C SER A 164 4.72 -10.80 -0.01
N ILE A 165 6.01 -11.12 0.01
CA ILE A 165 7.11 -10.16 0.03
C ILE A 165 7.97 -10.30 -1.23
N ASN A 166 8.30 -9.16 -1.83
CA ASN A 166 9.33 -9.01 -2.84
C ASN A 166 10.68 -8.84 -2.15
N LEU A 167 11.60 -9.78 -2.39
CA LEU A 167 12.86 -9.92 -1.65
C LEU A 167 14.07 -9.31 -2.37
N PHE A 168 14.00 -9.09 -3.68
CA PHE A 168 15.16 -8.78 -4.52
C PHE A 168 14.99 -7.47 -5.30
N GLY A 169 14.29 -6.50 -4.72
CA GLY A 169 14.06 -5.20 -5.36
C GLY A 169 15.33 -4.36 -5.41
N VAL A 170 15.60 -3.73 -6.56
CA VAL A 170 16.72 -2.79 -6.71
C VAL A 170 16.22 -1.44 -7.20
N GLU A 171 16.43 -0.42 -6.39
CA GLU A 171 16.11 0.97 -6.73
C GLU A 171 17.39 1.73 -7.08
N ARG A 172 17.38 2.45 -8.21
CA ARG A 172 18.50 3.30 -8.64
C ARG A 172 18.33 4.68 -8.03
N VAL A 173 19.29 5.08 -7.19
CA VAL A 173 19.33 6.43 -6.63
C VAL A 173 20.01 7.35 -7.64
N LEU A 174 19.28 8.32 -8.16
CA LEU A 174 19.80 9.32 -9.11
C LEU A 174 20.52 10.45 -8.38
N GLN A 175 21.57 10.99 -9.00
CA GLN A 175 22.31 12.13 -8.47
C GLN A 175 21.45 13.40 -8.53
N GLN A 176 21.30 14.06 -7.37
CA GLN A 176 20.55 15.30 -7.21
C GLN A 176 21.53 16.47 -6.99
N GLU A 177 21.31 17.57 -7.72
CA GLU A 177 21.96 18.85 -7.43
C GLU A 177 21.08 19.64 -6.45
N GLU A 178 21.63 19.97 -5.28
CA GLU A 178 21.01 20.81 -4.26
C GLU A 178 21.59 22.23 -4.34
N ASP A 179 20.76 23.25 -4.05
CA ASP A 179 21.26 24.60 -3.80
C ASP A 179 21.94 24.71 -2.42
N GLY A 180 22.59 25.85 -2.14
CA GLY A 180 23.20 26.13 -0.83
C GLY A 180 22.20 26.23 0.34
N PHE A 181 20.91 26.01 0.11
CA PHE A 181 19.83 26.02 1.09
C PHE A 181 19.10 24.65 1.18
N GLY A 182 19.59 23.61 0.50
CA GLY A 182 19.05 22.24 0.55
C GLY A 182 17.82 22.01 -0.34
N ASN A 183 17.48 22.92 -1.26
CA ASN A 183 16.40 22.71 -2.21
C ASN A 183 16.90 21.97 -3.45
N LYS A 184 16.13 20.97 -3.90
CA LYS A 184 16.45 20.17 -5.09
C LYS A 184 16.29 21.01 -6.35
N LEU A 185 17.41 21.34 -7.01
CA LEU A 185 17.44 22.15 -8.23
C LEU A 185 17.22 21.29 -9.48
N LYS A 186 17.81 20.09 -9.51
CA LYS A 186 17.76 19.20 -10.67
C LYS A 186 18.09 17.76 -10.28
N ALA A 187 17.27 16.81 -10.72
CA ALA A 187 17.68 15.40 -10.76
C ALA A 187 18.38 15.14 -12.10
N THR A 188 19.60 14.61 -12.05
CA THR A 188 20.33 14.18 -13.26
C THR A 188 20.04 12.70 -13.54
N ASN A 189 20.15 12.25 -14.80
CA ASN A 189 19.98 10.83 -15.15
C ASN A 189 21.21 9.96 -14.78
N ILE A 190 22.13 10.48 -13.96
CA ILE A 190 23.33 9.77 -13.54
C ILE A 190 23.00 9.00 -12.25
N THR A 191 23.23 7.69 -12.24
CA THR A 191 23.01 6.86 -11.05
C THR A 191 24.12 7.14 -10.01
N ALA A 192 23.74 7.66 -8.85
CA ALA A 192 24.63 7.89 -7.71
C ALA A 192 24.86 6.62 -6.87
N GLY A 193 23.92 5.68 -6.89
CA GLY A 193 24.01 4.40 -6.17
C GLY A 193 22.82 3.48 -6.42
N LYS A 194 22.89 2.27 -5.89
CA LYS A 194 21.79 1.29 -5.90
C LYS A 194 21.37 0.99 -4.46
N LYS A 195 20.09 0.81 -4.23
CA LYS A 195 19.50 0.46 -2.93
C LYS A 195 18.75 -0.86 -3.03
N TRP A 196 19.00 -1.75 -2.09
CA TRP A 196 18.21 -2.97 -1.94
C TRP A 196 16.88 -2.64 -1.27
N VAL A 197 15.78 -3.00 -1.91
CA VAL A 197 14.41 -2.79 -1.42
C VAL A 197 13.74 -4.14 -1.22
N ILE A 198 13.38 -4.40 0.04
CA ILE A 198 12.50 -5.51 0.43
C ILE A 198 11.16 -4.90 0.80
N GLN A 199 10.09 -5.33 0.14
CA GLN A 199 8.77 -4.73 0.30
C GLN A 199 7.66 -5.76 0.15
N PRO A 200 6.50 -5.57 0.81
CA PRO A 200 5.31 -6.32 0.48
C PRO A 200 4.92 -6.14 -1.00
N LYS A 201 4.37 -7.19 -1.60
CA LYS A 201 3.71 -7.10 -2.91
C LYS A 201 2.51 -6.16 -2.82
N TRP A 202 1.73 -6.29 -1.75
CA TRP A 202 0.63 -5.39 -1.44
C TRP A 202 0.48 -5.31 0.08
N GLU A 203 0.10 -4.14 0.61
CA GLU A 203 -0.08 -3.92 2.04
C GLU A 203 -1.47 -3.33 2.32
N THR A 204 -2.13 -3.86 3.34
CA THR A 204 -3.39 -3.34 3.88
C THR A 204 -3.24 -3.14 5.38
N PRO A 205 -4.08 -2.30 6.01
CA PRO A 205 -4.15 -2.22 7.46
C PRO A 205 -4.30 -3.59 8.12
N MET A 206 -3.57 -3.77 9.23
CA MET A 206 -3.64 -4.98 10.04
C MET A 206 -4.26 -4.61 11.39
N LEU A 207 -5.49 -5.08 11.61
CA LEU A 207 -6.24 -4.91 12.85
C LEU A 207 -6.27 -6.22 13.64
N ASN A 208 -6.47 -6.10 14.96
CA ASN A 208 -6.49 -7.22 15.88
C ASN A 208 -7.93 -7.67 16.18
N PHE A 209 -8.23 -8.94 15.90
CA PHE A 209 -9.51 -9.61 16.11
C PHE A 209 -9.41 -10.76 17.12
N ASN A 210 -8.52 -10.62 18.09
CA ASN A 210 -8.24 -11.68 19.05
C ASN A 210 -9.38 -11.88 20.08
N ASP A 211 -9.40 -13.04 20.74
CA ASP A 211 -10.35 -13.39 21.80
C ASP A 211 -10.01 -12.76 23.17
N LYS A 212 -8.91 -12.00 23.23
CA LYS A 212 -8.39 -11.28 24.39
C LYS A 212 -7.88 -9.89 23.98
N GLY A 213 -7.86 -8.94 24.93
CA GLY A 213 -7.33 -7.59 24.73
C GLY A 213 -8.34 -6.52 25.12
N VAL A 214 -8.17 -5.31 24.60
CA VAL A 214 -9.06 -4.16 24.85
C VAL A 214 -10.48 -4.37 24.30
N HIS A 215 -10.63 -5.12 23.20
CA HIS A 215 -11.93 -5.48 22.62
C HIS A 215 -11.93 -6.97 22.25
N PRO A 216 -12.07 -7.86 23.26
CA PRO A 216 -12.03 -9.31 23.04
C PRO A 216 -13.25 -9.76 22.24
N ILE A 217 -13.03 -10.56 21.18
CA ILE A 217 -14.13 -11.12 20.38
C ILE A 217 -14.54 -12.49 20.96
N THR A 218 -15.58 -12.51 21.77
CA THR A 218 -16.08 -13.70 22.47
C THR A 218 -17.60 -13.76 22.52
N ASN A 219 -18.12 -14.98 22.68
CA ASN A 219 -19.56 -15.18 22.89
C ASN A 219 -20.04 -14.63 24.24
N ALA A 220 -19.16 -14.58 25.25
CA ALA A 220 -19.47 -14.03 26.57
C ALA A 220 -19.65 -12.51 26.51
N ASP A 221 -18.88 -11.82 25.67
CA ASP A 221 -18.97 -10.36 25.46
C ASP A 221 -20.07 -9.96 24.47
N GLY A 222 -20.84 -10.93 23.96
CA GLY A 222 -21.99 -10.70 23.08
C GLY A 222 -21.65 -10.17 21.68
N ASN A 223 -20.37 -10.16 21.30
CA ASN A 223 -19.89 -9.66 20.01
C ASN A 223 -19.48 -10.80 19.04
N LEU A 224 -19.73 -12.06 19.42
CA LEU A 224 -19.55 -13.25 18.61
C LEU A 224 -20.72 -14.21 18.81
N THR A 225 -21.45 -14.54 17.75
CA THR A 225 -22.56 -15.51 17.82
C THR A 225 -22.08 -16.88 17.38
N LEU A 226 -22.19 -17.88 18.26
CA LEU A 226 -21.80 -19.26 17.96
C LEU A 226 -23.03 -20.16 17.68
N PRO A 227 -23.05 -20.93 16.58
CA PRO A 227 -24.08 -21.94 16.35
C PRO A 227 -23.92 -23.14 17.30
N ALA A 228 -25.01 -23.87 17.52
CA ALA A 228 -25.03 -25.06 18.37
C ALA A 228 -24.11 -26.19 17.84
N PHE A 229 -23.99 -26.32 16.52
CA PHE A 229 -23.10 -27.26 15.86
C PHE A 229 -22.04 -26.52 15.05
N ALA A 230 -20.83 -27.07 14.97
CA ALA A 230 -19.70 -26.48 14.25
C ALA A 230 -19.34 -25.06 14.74
N SER A 231 -19.42 -24.79 16.05
CA SER A 231 -19.06 -23.48 16.64
C SER A 231 -17.64 -23.01 16.30
N GLY A 232 -16.69 -23.95 16.14
CA GLY A 232 -15.32 -23.66 15.69
C GLY A 232 -15.19 -23.16 14.25
N SER A 233 -16.28 -23.16 13.47
CA SER A 233 -16.30 -22.63 12.09
C SER A 233 -16.56 -21.11 12.01
N VAL A 234 -16.92 -20.48 13.13
CA VAL A 234 -17.18 -19.03 13.17
C VAL A 234 -15.84 -18.29 13.21
N PRO A 235 -15.52 -17.50 12.17
CA PRO A 235 -14.26 -16.77 12.14
C PRO A 235 -14.31 -15.55 13.06
N ARG A 236 -13.13 -15.17 13.54
CA ARG A 236 -12.83 -13.81 13.98
C ARG A 236 -12.00 -13.13 12.91
N GLY A 237 -12.41 -11.95 12.47
CA GLY A 237 -11.66 -11.23 11.44
C GLY A 237 -12.39 -10.03 10.86
N MET A 238 -11.68 -9.31 9.99
CA MET A 238 -12.21 -8.12 9.33
C MET A 238 -13.51 -8.44 8.57
N TRP A 239 -14.49 -7.53 8.71
CA TRP A 239 -15.85 -7.64 8.16
C TRP A 239 -16.76 -8.72 8.78
N HIS A 240 -16.26 -9.49 9.75
CA HIS A 240 -17.10 -10.36 10.58
C HIS A 240 -17.40 -9.72 11.94
N GLN A 241 -16.40 -9.07 12.54
CA GLN A 241 -16.52 -8.32 13.79
C GLN A 241 -15.70 -7.04 13.69
N PHE A 242 -15.71 -6.26 14.77
CA PHE A 242 -14.90 -5.06 14.91
C PHE A 242 -13.53 -5.38 15.53
N GLY A 243 -12.47 -5.06 14.80
CA GLY A 243 -11.08 -5.21 15.19
C GLY A 243 -10.51 -3.89 15.72
N THR A 244 -9.48 -4.01 16.55
CA THR A 244 -8.82 -2.86 17.17
C THR A 244 -7.43 -2.66 16.59
N MET A 245 -6.98 -1.40 16.53
CA MET A 245 -5.59 -1.10 16.21
C MET A 245 -4.67 -1.70 17.29
N PRO A 246 -3.44 -2.12 16.95
CA PRO A 246 -2.51 -2.64 17.93
C PRO A 246 -2.26 -1.64 19.08
N GLU A 247 -2.53 -2.07 20.31
CA GLU A 247 -2.48 -1.25 21.54
C GLU A 247 -1.06 -0.74 21.88
N SER A 248 -0.04 -1.42 21.39
CA SER A 248 1.37 -1.12 21.66
C SER A 248 2.22 -1.30 20.41
N PRO A 249 3.38 -0.62 20.30
CA PRO A 249 4.31 -0.80 19.20
C PRO A 249 4.74 -2.26 18.99
N ASP A 250 4.82 -3.05 20.06
CA ASP A 250 5.32 -4.42 20.07
C ASP A 250 4.27 -5.47 19.68
N LYS A 251 3.02 -5.07 19.44
CA LYS A 251 1.96 -5.95 18.93
C LYS A 251 1.74 -5.72 17.45
N GLY A 252 1.65 -6.82 16.69
CA GLY A 252 1.38 -6.81 15.25
C GLY A 252 2.19 -7.85 14.48
N VAL A 253 2.11 -7.78 13.16
CA VAL A 253 2.97 -8.53 12.24
C VAL A 253 4.17 -7.66 11.87
N PHE A 254 5.35 -8.26 11.87
CA PHE A 254 6.61 -7.55 11.61
C PHE A 254 7.34 -8.22 10.46
N LEU A 255 7.93 -7.40 9.60
CA LEU A 255 8.96 -7.81 8.66
C LEU A 255 10.31 -7.49 9.28
N GLU A 256 11.15 -8.52 9.40
CA GLU A 256 12.44 -8.44 10.09
C GLU A 256 13.54 -8.95 9.16
N ILE A 257 14.70 -8.29 9.21
CA ILE A 257 15.91 -8.71 8.51
C ILE A 257 17.06 -8.77 9.50
N GLY A 258 17.76 -9.91 9.51
CA GLY A 258 18.86 -10.17 10.43
C GLY A 258 19.74 -11.30 9.91
N ASP A 259 20.79 -11.60 10.65
CA ASP A 259 21.63 -12.76 10.36
C ASP A 259 20.90 -14.05 10.76
N ILE A 260 21.19 -15.14 10.05
CA ILE A 260 20.67 -16.47 10.37
C ILE A 260 21.08 -16.81 11.82
N PRO A 261 20.16 -17.21 12.71
CA PRO A 261 20.47 -17.43 14.11
C PRO A 261 21.62 -18.43 14.30
N VAL A 262 22.56 -18.11 15.19
CA VAL A 262 23.72 -18.98 15.46
C VAL A 262 23.28 -20.37 15.94
N ASP A 263 22.22 -20.44 16.74
CA ASP A 263 21.68 -21.69 17.25
C ASP A 263 21.08 -22.54 16.13
N TRP A 264 20.47 -21.92 15.11
CA TRP A 264 20.05 -22.60 13.88
C TRP A 264 21.25 -23.17 13.12
N LEU A 265 22.32 -22.39 12.97
CA LEU A 265 23.55 -22.84 12.28
C LEU A 265 24.30 -23.96 13.02
N LYS A 266 24.12 -24.08 14.34
CA LYS A 266 24.73 -25.16 15.13
C LYS A 266 23.84 -26.41 15.18
N GLY A 267 22.54 -26.22 15.39
CA GLY A 267 21.63 -27.33 15.66
C GLY A 267 20.94 -27.88 14.42
N HIS A 268 20.58 -27.07 13.43
CA HIS A 268 19.65 -27.50 12.38
C HIS A 268 20.24 -28.58 11.48
N TYR A 269 19.48 -29.67 11.27
CA TYR A 269 19.95 -30.86 10.54
C TYR A 269 20.34 -30.60 9.08
N ASP A 270 19.69 -29.67 8.39
CA ASP A 270 20.13 -29.28 7.03
C ASP A 270 21.46 -28.51 7.05
N VAL A 271 21.88 -27.98 8.19
CA VAL A 271 23.20 -27.35 8.30
C VAL A 271 24.27 -28.40 8.60
N ILE A 272 24.02 -29.28 9.58
CA ILE A 272 25.06 -30.15 10.16
C ILE A 272 25.05 -31.61 9.71
N ILE A 273 23.98 -32.10 9.08
CA ILE A 273 23.83 -33.53 8.73
C ILE A 273 23.57 -33.74 7.23
N ASN A 274 22.66 -32.97 6.62
CA ASN A 274 22.29 -33.17 5.22
C ASN A 274 23.14 -32.31 4.29
N ASP A 275 23.43 -32.80 3.07
CA ASP A 275 23.96 -31.96 1.99
C ASP A 275 22.90 -30.94 1.55
N SER A 276 23.15 -29.66 1.79
CA SER A 276 22.15 -28.61 1.58
C SER A 276 22.76 -27.30 1.05
N VAL A 277 21.87 -26.36 0.74
CA VAL A 277 22.26 -24.99 0.39
C VAL A 277 23.01 -24.29 1.52
N TYR A 278 22.89 -24.68 2.79
CA TYR A 278 23.66 -24.07 3.89
C TYR A 278 25.13 -24.43 3.83
N ASN A 279 25.45 -25.70 3.63
CA ASN A 279 26.80 -26.24 3.69
C ASN A 279 27.42 -26.49 2.30
N ASN A 280 26.83 -25.88 1.25
CA ASN A 280 27.31 -26.01 -0.13
C ASN A 280 27.34 -27.47 -0.62
N SER A 281 26.34 -28.25 -0.22
CA SER A 281 26.24 -29.69 -0.50
C SER A 281 27.45 -30.48 0.01
N ASP A 282 27.97 -30.08 1.18
CA ASP A 282 29.07 -30.74 1.88
C ASP A 282 28.78 -30.77 3.39
N ALA A 283 28.08 -31.82 3.83
CA ALA A 283 27.70 -32.02 5.23
C ALA A 283 28.88 -31.99 6.22
N ASP A 284 30.09 -32.41 5.81
CA ASP A 284 31.28 -32.42 6.66
C ASP A 284 31.69 -30.99 7.07
N SER A 285 31.33 -29.99 6.26
CA SER A 285 31.61 -28.57 6.54
C SER A 285 30.61 -27.93 7.53
N GLY A 286 29.45 -28.55 7.70
CA GLY A 286 28.30 -28.05 8.48
C GLY A 286 28.60 -27.72 9.94
N PRO A 287 29.16 -28.64 10.74
CA PRO A 287 29.38 -28.44 12.19
C PRO A 287 30.25 -27.23 12.57
N LEU A 288 31.06 -26.72 11.63
CA LEU A 288 31.91 -25.53 11.84
C LEU A 288 31.44 -24.30 11.03
N LEU A 289 30.32 -24.40 10.31
CA LEU A 289 29.81 -23.36 9.42
C LEU A 289 29.49 -22.06 10.19
N TYR A 290 28.92 -22.17 11.40
CA TYR A 290 28.57 -21.00 12.22
C TYR A 290 29.77 -20.09 12.55
N LYS A 291 31.01 -20.62 12.51
CA LYS A 291 32.25 -19.83 12.71
C LYS A 291 32.67 -19.08 11.45
N LYS A 292 32.28 -19.58 10.28
CA LYS A 292 32.67 -19.07 8.96
C LYS A 292 31.62 -18.12 8.39
N MET A 293 30.34 -18.33 8.67
CA MET A 293 29.23 -17.51 8.18
C MET A 293 29.42 -16.04 8.57
N LYS A 294 29.21 -15.13 7.61
CA LYS A 294 29.33 -13.68 7.79
C LYS A 294 27.99 -13.00 7.50
N SER A 295 27.85 -11.79 8.03
CA SER A 295 26.62 -11.01 7.93
C SER A 295 26.48 -10.34 6.56
N LEU A 296 25.51 -10.81 5.77
CA LEU A 296 25.08 -10.10 4.56
C LEU A 296 24.32 -8.81 4.90
N THR A 297 23.61 -8.79 6.03
CA THR A 297 22.83 -7.62 6.46
C THR A 297 23.72 -6.43 6.81
N ASN A 298 24.86 -6.68 7.48
CA ASN A 298 25.89 -5.67 7.73
C ASN A 298 26.53 -5.18 6.43
N LEU A 299 26.82 -6.09 5.49
CA LEU A 299 27.39 -5.74 4.18
C LEU A 299 26.45 -4.84 3.37
N ALA A 300 25.16 -5.14 3.39
CA ALA A 300 24.12 -4.38 2.69
C ALA A 300 23.66 -3.11 3.44
N GLY A 301 24.21 -2.82 4.62
CA GLY A 301 23.96 -1.58 5.36
C GLY A 301 22.69 -1.57 6.23
N PHE A 302 22.06 -2.72 6.47
CA PHE A 302 20.89 -2.82 7.36
C PHE A 302 21.25 -2.59 8.85
N SER A 303 22.53 -2.72 9.22
CA SER A 303 23.02 -2.57 10.59
C SER A 303 22.81 -1.18 11.22
N ASN A 304 22.56 -0.16 10.40
CA ASN A 304 22.49 1.24 10.81
C ASN A 304 21.06 1.78 10.97
N SER A 305 20.04 0.95 10.72
CA SER A 305 18.63 1.36 10.80
C SER A 305 17.73 0.21 11.23
N SER A 306 16.54 0.55 11.77
CA SER A 306 15.45 -0.34 12.22
C SER A 306 15.31 -1.63 11.40
N THR A 307 15.94 -2.73 11.85
CA THR A 307 15.92 -4.08 11.24
C THR A 307 14.57 -4.79 11.34
N SER A 308 13.65 -4.21 12.11
CA SER A 308 12.26 -4.67 12.25
C SER A 308 11.31 -3.53 11.88
N LYS A 309 10.27 -3.84 11.10
CA LYS A 309 9.19 -2.91 10.75
C LYS A 309 7.84 -3.59 10.92
N ARG A 310 6.94 -2.97 11.69
CA ARG A 310 5.55 -3.41 11.81
C ARG A 310 4.80 -3.10 10.52
N LEU A 311 4.13 -4.10 9.98
CA LEU A 311 3.29 -3.99 8.78
C LEU A 311 1.86 -3.58 9.14
N GLY A 312 1.14 -3.05 8.15
CA GLY A 312 -0.28 -2.73 8.21
C GLY A 312 -0.63 -1.55 9.10
N ASN A 313 0.28 -0.58 9.27
CA ASN A 313 -0.03 0.63 10.04
C ASN A 313 -1.02 1.50 9.27
N ILE A 314 -2.09 1.92 9.95
CA ILE A 314 -3.04 2.91 9.42
C ILE A 314 -2.38 4.28 9.46
N ALA A 315 -2.55 5.06 8.37
CA ALA A 315 -2.10 6.44 8.29
C ALA A 315 -2.72 7.30 9.40
N GLU A 316 -1.97 8.26 9.93
CA GLU A 316 -2.46 9.14 11.00
C GLU A 316 -3.63 10.03 10.54
N SER A 317 -3.60 10.46 9.27
CA SER A 317 -4.70 11.17 8.64
C SER A 317 -4.66 11.03 7.13
N ARG A 318 -5.78 11.29 6.47
CA ARG A 318 -5.87 11.40 5.01
C ARG A 318 -6.85 12.50 4.63
N THR A 319 -6.33 13.51 3.94
CA THR A 319 -7.17 14.52 3.30
C THR A 319 -7.67 14.01 1.95
N ILE A 320 -8.96 14.18 1.69
CA ILE A 320 -9.57 14.00 0.39
C ILE A 320 -10.13 15.33 -0.10
N SER A 321 -10.17 15.49 -1.42
CA SER A 321 -10.59 16.72 -2.06
C SER A 321 -11.66 16.47 -3.11
N GLU A 322 -12.63 17.38 -3.18
CA GLU A 322 -13.61 17.50 -4.25
C GLU A 322 -13.59 18.94 -4.74
N ALA A 323 -13.95 19.15 -6.01
CA ALA A 323 -14.08 20.50 -6.51
C ALA A 323 -15.40 20.71 -7.24
N ILE A 324 -15.92 21.93 -7.14
CA ILE A 324 -17.04 22.39 -7.94
C ILE A 324 -16.49 23.26 -9.07
N VAL A 325 -16.88 22.93 -10.29
CA VAL A 325 -16.51 23.63 -11.51
C VAL A 325 -17.70 24.45 -11.97
N ALA A 326 -17.49 25.75 -12.17
CA ALA A 326 -18.46 26.65 -12.77
C ALA A 326 -17.92 27.15 -14.12
N VAL A 327 -18.67 26.88 -15.19
CA VAL A 327 -18.30 27.19 -16.56
C VAL A 327 -19.28 28.23 -17.11
N PRO A 328 -18.83 29.46 -17.42
CA PRO A 328 -19.68 30.46 -18.05
C PRO A 328 -19.98 30.08 -19.51
N TYR A 329 -21.23 30.25 -19.92
CA TYR A 329 -21.67 30.00 -21.29
C TYR A 329 -22.77 30.98 -21.70
N VAL A 330 -22.89 31.19 -23.01
CA VAL A 330 -23.98 31.94 -23.65
C VAL A 330 -24.80 30.98 -24.52
N ILE A 331 -26.04 31.36 -24.81
CA ILE A 331 -26.92 30.56 -25.66
C ILE A 331 -26.90 31.17 -27.05
N GLU A 332 -26.51 30.36 -28.04
CA GLU A 332 -26.56 30.74 -29.45
C GLU A 332 -27.76 30.05 -30.12
N GLU A 333 -28.48 30.80 -30.93
CA GLU A 333 -29.50 30.25 -31.84
C GLU A 333 -28.83 29.81 -33.13
N THR A 334 -28.85 28.52 -33.42
CA THR A 334 -28.42 28.01 -34.73
C THR A 334 -29.58 28.11 -35.70
N GLU A 335 -29.44 28.95 -36.74
CA GLU A 335 -30.32 28.92 -37.91
C GLU A 335 -30.09 27.59 -38.67
N GLY A 336 -30.93 26.60 -38.40
CA GLY A 336 -30.92 25.35 -39.16
C GLY A 336 -31.49 25.58 -40.55
N THR A 337 -30.66 25.44 -41.59
CA THR A 337 -31.14 25.22 -42.95
C THR A 337 -31.89 23.89 -43.02
N GLU A 338 -33.21 24.01 -43.08
CA GLU A 338 -34.24 23.04 -43.40
C GLU A 338 -34.64 21.97 -42.36
N SER A 339 -35.91 22.13 -41.95
CA SER A 339 -36.90 21.08 -41.72
C SER A 339 -36.96 20.42 -40.33
N LEU A 340 -37.94 20.91 -39.57
CA LEU A 340 -38.71 20.23 -38.51
C LEU A 340 -38.19 20.33 -37.06
N LEU A 341 -38.73 21.35 -36.37
CA LEU A 341 -39.31 21.30 -35.02
C LEU A 341 -38.42 21.35 -33.76
N PHE A 342 -37.15 21.72 -33.83
CA PHE A 342 -36.45 22.24 -32.65
C PHE A 342 -35.42 23.31 -33.05
N ASN A 343 -35.63 24.58 -32.68
CA ASN A 343 -34.51 25.51 -32.56
C ASN A 343 -33.56 24.90 -31.52
N SER A 344 -32.47 24.27 -31.96
CA SER A 344 -31.50 23.67 -31.05
C SER A 344 -30.67 24.77 -30.43
N LEU A 345 -31.12 25.32 -29.30
CA LEU A 345 -30.34 26.23 -28.46
C LEU A 345 -29.02 25.54 -28.11
N ARG A 346 -27.89 26.08 -28.58
CA ARG A 346 -26.56 25.54 -28.32
C ARG A 346 -25.88 26.36 -27.22
N LYS A 347 -25.24 25.66 -26.28
CA LYS A 347 -24.35 26.31 -25.31
C LYS A 347 -23.03 26.64 -26.02
N SER A 348 -22.67 27.91 -26.02
CA SER A 348 -21.38 28.41 -26.49
C SER A 348 -20.54 28.82 -25.30
N PHE A 349 -19.37 28.20 -25.16
CA PHE A 349 -18.47 28.41 -24.03
C PHE A 349 -17.43 29.47 -24.36
N ILE A 350 -17.02 30.25 -23.35
CA ILE A 350 -15.99 31.27 -23.52
C ILE A 350 -14.63 30.58 -23.59
N SER A 351 -13.87 30.83 -24.66
CA SER A 351 -12.55 30.23 -24.88
C SER A 351 -11.43 31.07 -24.27
N ILE A 352 -10.40 30.41 -23.76
CA ILE A 352 -9.14 31.03 -23.35
C ILE A 352 -8.22 31.09 -24.57
N PRO A 353 -7.64 32.26 -24.92
CA PRO A 353 -6.75 32.35 -26.07
C PRO A 353 -5.55 31.40 -25.95
N LYS A 354 -5.25 30.66 -27.03
CA LYS A 354 -4.20 29.61 -27.04
C LYS A 354 -2.82 30.09 -26.60
N GLN A 355 -2.49 31.35 -26.86
CA GLN A 355 -1.22 31.97 -26.43
C GLN A 355 -1.14 32.07 -24.89
N ARG A 356 -2.23 32.50 -24.25
CA ARG A 356 -2.34 32.60 -22.78
C ARG A 356 -2.24 31.22 -22.14
N TYR A 357 -2.97 30.25 -22.71
CA TYR A 357 -2.93 28.87 -22.25
C TYR A 357 -1.51 28.29 -22.29
N LYS A 358 -0.80 28.43 -23.42
CA LYS A 358 0.57 27.94 -23.57
C LYS A 358 1.56 28.61 -22.61
N ALA A 359 1.40 29.91 -22.36
CA ALA A 359 2.24 30.63 -21.39
C ALA A 359 2.02 30.14 -19.94
N ALA A 360 0.82 29.64 -19.61
CA ALA A 360 0.48 29.17 -18.27
C ALA A 360 0.83 27.68 -18.00
N LEU A 361 1.29 26.92 -19.00
CA LEU A 361 1.72 25.53 -18.84
C LEU A 361 3.02 25.40 -18.03
N LYS A 362 3.18 24.29 -17.31
CA LYS A 362 4.40 23.99 -16.53
C LYS A 362 5.67 23.98 -17.36
N SER A 363 5.61 23.52 -18.61
CA SER A 363 6.74 23.49 -19.54
C SER A 363 7.29 24.88 -19.87
N SER A 364 6.48 25.93 -19.71
CA SER A 364 6.86 27.31 -19.97
C SER A 364 7.51 27.98 -18.75
N LYS A 365 7.49 27.36 -17.58
CA LYS A 365 8.05 27.91 -16.33
C LYS A 365 9.57 28.14 -16.48
N GLY A 366 10.05 29.34 -16.12
CA GLY A 366 11.46 29.72 -16.32
C GLY A 366 11.77 30.36 -17.68
N SER A 367 10.76 30.54 -18.54
CA SER A 367 10.87 31.34 -19.77
C SER A 367 10.31 32.75 -19.56
N ALA A 368 10.72 33.71 -20.40
CA ALA A 368 10.23 35.08 -20.33
C ALA A 368 8.69 35.16 -20.46
N GLU A 369 8.09 34.28 -21.26
CA GLU A 369 6.63 34.22 -21.42
C GLU A 369 5.95 33.51 -20.23
N GLY A 370 6.53 32.41 -19.74
CA GLY A 370 5.96 31.65 -18.65
C GLY A 370 6.14 32.28 -17.28
N ASP A 371 7.01 33.28 -17.12
CA ASP A 371 7.19 34.03 -15.88
C ASP A 371 6.51 35.42 -15.90
N SER A 372 5.85 35.78 -17.00
CA SER A 372 5.13 37.04 -17.16
C SER A 372 3.63 36.91 -16.83
N LEU A 373 3.12 37.81 -15.98
CA LEU A 373 1.67 37.96 -15.72
C LEU A 373 0.94 38.65 -16.89
N ASP A 374 1.67 39.42 -17.70
CA ASP A 374 1.13 40.03 -18.91
C ASP A 374 0.92 39.00 -20.02
N SER A 375 1.60 37.85 -19.94
CA SER A 375 1.46 36.73 -20.88
C SER A 375 0.36 35.77 -20.49
N ALA A 376 0.15 35.51 -19.19
CA ALA A 376 -1.01 34.83 -18.67
C ALA A 376 -1.21 35.23 -17.19
N GLY A 377 -2.41 35.73 -16.90
CA GLY A 377 -2.80 36.21 -15.58
C GLY A 377 -2.90 35.09 -14.54
N GLU A 378 -3.14 35.50 -13.30
CA GLU A 378 -3.12 34.58 -12.16
C GLU A 378 -4.28 33.57 -12.22
N SER A 379 -5.46 33.99 -12.70
CA SER A 379 -6.65 33.14 -12.74
C SER A 379 -6.51 31.96 -13.71
N ILE A 380 -5.93 32.18 -14.89
CA ILE A 380 -5.66 31.12 -15.89
C ILE A 380 -4.66 30.10 -15.32
N ARG A 381 -3.59 30.58 -14.67
CA ARG A 381 -2.57 29.71 -14.06
C ARG A 381 -3.15 28.88 -12.92
N LYS A 382 -3.98 29.47 -12.05
CA LYS A 382 -4.68 28.76 -10.97
C LYS A 382 -5.63 27.69 -11.51
N LEU A 383 -6.35 27.97 -12.60
CA LEU A 383 -7.21 26.99 -13.26
C LEU A 383 -6.40 25.77 -13.73
N ILE A 384 -5.32 25.99 -14.49
CA ILE A 384 -4.47 24.91 -15.00
C ILE A 384 -3.90 24.06 -13.84
N GLN A 385 -3.40 24.69 -12.78
CA GLN A 385 -2.89 23.98 -11.61
C GLN A 385 -3.96 23.12 -10.92
N LYS A 386 -5.21 23.59 -10.86
CA LYS A 386 -6.33 22.83 -10.28
C LYS A 386 -6.74 21.66 -11.17
N MET A 387 -6.83 21.86 -12.49
CA MET A 387 -7.21 20.80 -13.44
C MET A 387 -6.27 19.58 -13.40
N GLU A 388 -5.00 19.78 -13.04
CA GLU A 388 -4.07 18.65 -12.85
C GLU A 388 -4.51 17.70 -11.72
N ARG A 389 -5.20 18.20 -10.69
CA ARG A 389 -5.57 17.43 -9.49
C ARG A 389 -6.91 16.68 -9.60
N TYR A 390 -7.79 17.03 -10.55
CA TYR A 390 -9.16 16.51 -10.63
C TYR A 390 -9.47 15.88 -11.98
N ILE A 391 -10.35 14.87 -11.99
CA ILE A 391 -10.86 14.29 -13.22
C ILE A 391 -11.97 15.17 -13.76
N LEU A 392 -11.76 15.72 -14.95
CA LEU A 392 -12.75 16.47 -15.68
C LEU A 392 -13.43 15.56 -16.72
N PRO A 393 -14.68 15.86 -17.11
CA PRO A 393 -15.27 15.24 -18.28
C PRO A 393 -14.41 15.52 -19.52
N PRO A 394 -14.34 14.59 -20.50
CA PRO A 394 -13.47 14.74 -21.66
C PRO A 394 -13.66 16.06 -22.40
N GLU A 395 -14.90 16.58 -22.47
CA GLU A 395 -15.27 17.85 -23.12
C GLU A 395 -14.70 19.11 -22.45
N PHE A 396 -14.27 19.01 -21.19
CA PHE A 396 -13.71 20.11 -20.39
C PHE A 396 -12.25 19.88 -20.01
N ASP A 397 -11.67 18.72 -20.32
CA ASP A 397 -10.28 18.39 -20.03
C ASP A 397 -9.34 18.75 -21.19
N PHE A 398 -9.18 20.05 -21.44
CA PHE A 398 -8.26 20.54 -22.47
C PHE A 398 -6.77 20.40 -22.10
N LEU A 399 -6.43 19.91 -20.89
CA LEU A 399 -5.05 19.57 -20.54
C LEU A 399 -4.64 18.24 -21.16
N ASN A 400 -5.51 17.23 -21.09
CA ASN A 400 -5.22 15.90 -21.61
C ASN A 400 -5.81 15.64 -23.00
N ASN A 401 -6.80 16.45 -23.44
CA ASN A 401 -7.41 16.34 -24.75
C ASN A 401 -7.00 17.51 -25.66
N THR A 402 -6.07 17.26 -26.60
CA THR A 402 -5.59 18.28 -27.55
C THR A 402 -6.62 18.69 -28.59
N ASN A 403 -7.73 17.96 -28.73
CA ASN A 403 -8.79 18.26 -29.71
C ASN A 403 -9.79 19.33 -29.22
N ILE A 404 -9.65 19.76 -27.97
CA ILE A 404 -10.56 20.72 -27.34
C ILE A 404 -9.82 22.02 -27.12
N ASP A 405 -10.45 23.13 -27.51
CA ASP A 405 -9.91 24.45 -27.26
C ASP A 405 -10.02 24.78 -25.76
N PRO A 406 -9.02 25.47 -25.16
CA PRO A 406 -9.08 25.87 -23.77
C PRO A 406 -10.34 26.69 -23.45
N ILE A 407 -11.06 26.34 -22.38
CA ILE A 407 -12.34 26.95 -21.98
C ILE A 407 -12.19 27.61 -20.60
N VAL A 408 -12.86 28.74 -20.42
CA VAL A 408 -12.93 29.44 -19.14
C VAL A 408 -13.68 28.60 -18.12
N MET A 409 -13.06 28.32 -16.97
CA MET A 409 -13.68 27.59 -15.87
C MET A 409 -13.20 28.13 -14.53
N TYR A 410 -14.06 28.09 -13.52
CA TYR A 410 -13.74 28.41 -12.14
C TYR A 410 -13.84 27.15 -11.31
N MET A 411 -12.76 26.77 -10.62
CA MET A 411 -12.67 25.56 -9.81
C MET A 411 -12.53 25.90 -8.32
N PHE A 412 -13.55 25.55 -7.54
CA PHE A 412 -13.62 25.75 -6.09
C PHE A 412 -13.32 24.42 -5.39
N GLU A 413 -12.24 24.35 -4.62
CA GLU A 413 -11.79 23.12 -3.97
C GLU A 413 -12.28 23.07 -2.52
N PHE A 414 -12.79 21.91 -2.14
CA PHE A 414 -13.22 21.58 -0.78
C PHE A 414 -12.42 20.39 -0.31
N GLU A 415 -12.04 20.39 0.95
CA GLU A 415 -11.23 19.34 1.56
C GLU A 415 -11.95 18.75 2.77
N TYR A 416 -11.80 17.44 2.95
CA TYR A 416 -12.24 16.72 4.13
C TYR A 416 -11.08 15.89 4.66
N ASN A 417 -10.79 16.00 5.96
CA ASN A 417 -9.69 15.28 6.59
C ASN A 417 -10.24 14.12 7.43
N PHE A 418 -9.91 12.89 7.04
CA PHE A 418 -10.12 11.71 7.87
C PHE A 418 -8.96 11.57 8.85
N ASP A 419 -9.27 11.33 10.12
CA ASP A 419 -8.26 10.90 11.06
C ASP A 419 -8.09 9.37 11.03
N LYS A 420 -7.15 8.88 11.83
CA LYS A 420 -6.80 7.47 11.93
C LYS A 420 -7.97 6.56 12.30
N ASP A 421 -8.85 7.00 13.20
CA ASP A 421 -10.01 6.20 13.62
C ASP A 421 -11.02 6.09 12.48
N ASP A 422 -11.32 7.22 11.81
CA ASP A 422 -12.23 7.22 10.66
C ASP A 422 -11.70 6.32 9.53
N LEU A 423 -10.39 6.34 9.28
CA LEU A 423 -9.73 5.41 8.35
C LEU A 423 -9.88 3.96 8.79
N SER A 424 -9.71 3.67 10.09
CA SER A 424 -9.90 2.31 10.62
C SER A 424 -11.33 1.80 10.44
N TYR A 425 -12.32 2.70 10.48
CA TYR A 425 -13.73 2.34 10.28
C TYR A 425 -14.01 2.06 8.81
N ILE A 426 -13.49 2.90 7.89
CA ILE A 426 -13.63 2.71 6.44
C ILE A 426 -13.11 1.33 6.02
N TRP A 427 -11.91 0.95 6.47
CA TRP A 427 -11.34 -0.37 6.16
C TRP A 427 -12.17 -1.54 6.69
N GLN A 428 -12.93 -1.33 7.76
CA GLN A 428 -13.85 -2.31 8.34
C GLN A 428 -15.28 -2.20 7.78
N ASN A 429 -15.49 -1.42 6.72
CA ASN A 429 -16.79 -1.18 6.08
C ASN A 429 -17.82 -0.52 7.03
N ILE A 430 -17.34 0.40 7.87
CA ILE A 430 -18.14 1.21 8.79
C ILE A 430 -18.00 2.67 8.39
N ALA A 431 -19.11 3.41 8.44
CA ALA A 431 -19.10 4.83 8.13
C ALA A 431 -18.20 5.61 9.13
N PRO A 432 -17.45 6.64 8.66
CA PRO A 432 -16.70 7.55 9.53
C PRO A 432 -17.59 8.16 10.61
N ARG A 433 -17.06 8.54 11.77
CA ARG A 433 -17.86 8.95 12.94
C ARG A 433 -18.81 10.12 12.63
N ASN A 434 -18.35 11.06 11.82
CA ASN A 434 -19.07 12.29 11.49
C ASN A 434 -19.85 12.25 10.17
N TYR A 435 -20.13 11.07 9.60
CA TYR A 435 -20.78 10.93 8.29
C TYR A 435 -22.17 11.61 8.15
N LYS A 436 -22.85 11.91 9.27
CA LYS A 436 -24.15 12.62 9.29
C LYS A 436 -24.04 14.12 9.58
N LYS A 437 -22.85 14.61 9.92
CA LYS A 437 -22.65 16.01 10.29
C LYS A 437 -22.45 16.84 9.02
N MET A 438 -23.29 17.86 8.84
CA MET A 438 -23.13 18.84 7.75
C MET A 438 -22.37 20.06 8.25
N GLU A 439 -21.40 20.52 7.46
CA GLU A 439 -20.61 21.73 7.72
C GLU A 439 -20.66 22.63 6.50
N PHE A 440 -20.88 23.93 6.72
CA PHE A 440 -20.87 24.92 5.64
C PHE A 440 -19.44 25.45 5.46
N GLN A 441 -18.95 25.38 4.22
CA GLN A 441 -17.67 25.95 3.82
C GLN A 441 -17.89 27.00 2.73
N TYR A 442 -17.03 28.02 2.70
CA TYR A 442 -17.10 29.11 1.74
C TYR A 442 -15.80 29.19 0.94
N GLN A 443 -15.92 29.27 -0.37
CA GLN A 443 -14.81 29.45 -1.30
C GLN A 443 -15.15 30.57 -2.26
N SER A 444 -14.16 31.39 -2.62
CA SER A 444 -14.34 32.50 -3.55
C SER A 444 -13.12 32.67 -4.45
N VAL A 445 -13.36 33.18 -5.65
CA VAL A 445 -12.33 33.54 -6.62
C VAL A 445 -12.67 34.93 -7.14
N SER A 446 -11.66 35.80 -7.20
CA SER A 446 -11.77 37.13 -7.78
C SER A 446 -10.54 37.41 -8.64
N HIS A 447 -10.75 38.10 -9.77
CA HIS A 447 -9.70 38.62 -10.62
C HIS A 447 -10.23 39.88 -11.34
N GLU A 448 -9.33 40.68 -11.91
CA GLU A 448 -9.71 41.84 -12.70
C GLU A 448 -10.21 41.42 -14.09
N LEU A 449 -11.08 42.25 -14.71
CA LEU A 449 -11.65 41.98 -16.03
C LEU A 449 -10.70 42.41 -17.17
N LEU A 450 -9.51 41.79 -17.21
CA LEU A 450 -8.43 42.08 -18.15
C LEU A 450 -8.26 40.95 -19.18
N ASN A 451 -7.66 41.27 -20.34
CA ASN A 451 -7.38 40.30 -21.42
C ASN A 451 -6.29 39.25 -21.11
N THR A 452 -5.71 39.32 -19.92
CA THR A 452 -4.76 38.35 -19.38
C THR A 452 -5.43 37.37 -18.42
N GLU A 453 -6.64 37.66 -17.96
CA GLU A 453 -7.38 36.85 -16.97
C GLU A 453 -8.46 35.98 -17.64
N LEU A 454 -9.22 35.21 -16.85
CA LEU A 454 -10.23 34.27 -17.33
C LEU A 454 -11.42 34.94 -18.04
N LEU A 455 -11.82 36.13 -17.61
CA LEU A 455 -12.91 36.89 -18.23
C LEU A 455 -12.49 38.35 -18.42
N GLU A 456 -12.97 38.93 -19.51
CA GLU A 456 -12.77 40.32 -19.92
C GLU A 456 -14.06 41.13 -19.79
N GLN A 457 -13.95 42.45 -19.79
CA GLN A 457 -15.09 43.35 -19.71
C GLN A 457 -16.13 43.09 -20.83
N ASN A 458 -15.66 42.83 -22.06
CA ASN A 458 -16.52 42.58 -23.22
C ASN A 458 -17.36 41.31 -23.04
N ASN A 459 -16.88 40.31 -22.29
CA ASN A 459 -17.65 39.09 -22.04
C ASN A 459 -18.96 39.37 -21.28
N PHE A 460 -19.02 40.44 -20.48
CA PHE A 460 -20.21 40.84 -19.74
C PHE A 460 -21.04 41.89 -20.49
N ILE A 461 -20.40 42.84 -21.17
CA ILE A 461 -21.12 43.90 -21.92
C ILE A 461 -21.85 43.32 -23.12
N ASP A 462 -21.22 42.40 -23.84
CA ASP A 462 -21.76 41.86 -25.09
C ASP A 462 -22.79 40.74 -24.86
N ASN A 463 -22.92 40.24 -23.61
CA ASN A 463 -23.72 39.05 -23.30
C ASN A 463 -24.63 39.25 -22.09
N GLU A 464 -25.80 39.86 -22.30
CA GLU A 464 -26.83 40.05 -21.25
C GLU A 464 -27.37 38.71 -20.68
N ASN A 465 -27.21 37.60 -21.41
CA ASN A 465 -27.71 36.27 -21.04
C ASN A 465 -26.61 35.29 -20.63
N LEU A 466 -25.53 35.78 -20.00
CA LEU A 466 -24.48 34.91 -19.45
C LEU A 466 -25.07 33.94 -18.40
N ARG A 467 -24.81 32.65 -18.57
CA ARG A 467 -25.26 31.59 -17.66
C ARG A 467 -24.08 30.75 -17.19
N TRP A 468 -24.31 29.97 -16.14
CA TRP A 468 -23.30 29.12 -15.53
C TRP A 468 -23.72 27.66 -15.60
N MET A 469 -22.82 26.81 -16.08
CA MET A 469 -22.94 25.38 -15.94
C MET A 469 -22.10 24.95 -14.74
N VAL A 470 -22.73 24.29 -13.77
CA VAL A 470 -22.06 23.91 -12.53
C VAL A 470 -22.07 22.39 -12.40
N PHE A 471 -20.91 21.79 -12.16
CA PHE A 471 -20.78 20.37 -11.91
C PHE A 471 -19.67 20.08 -10.90
N LYS A 472 -19.72 18.90 -10.28
CA LYS A 472 -18.72 18.43 -9.32
C LYS A 472 -17.70 17.54 -10.02
N VAL A 473 -16.45 17.67 -9.63
CA VAL A 473 -15.33 16.81 -10.05
C VAL A 473 -14.66 16.18 -8.84
N LYS A 474 -14.10 14.99 -9.05
CA LYS A 474 -13.40 14.20 -8.03
C LYS A 474 -11.90 14.36 -8.19
N GLN A 475 -11.17 14.35 -7.08
CA GLN A 475 -9.71 14.29 -7.15
C GLN A 475 -9.25 13.04 -7.91
N LYS A 476 -8.13 13.14 -8.61
CA LYS A 476 -7.51 12.02 -9.32
C LYS A 476 -6.95 11.00 -8.36
N SER A 477 -7.14 9.72 -8.68
CA SER A 477 -6.51 8.59 -8.01
C SER A 477 -4.99 8.64 -8.23
N GLN A 478 -4.27 8.11 -7.25
CA GLN A 478 -2.83 7.94 -7.36
C GLN A 478 -2.54 6.61 -8.05
N THR A 479 -1.66 6.68 -9.05
CA THR A 479 -0.58 5.71 -9.33
C THR A 479 -1.01 4.30 -9.74
N HIS A 480 -0.42 3.77 -10.83
CA HIS A 480 -0.58 2.37 -11.17
C HIS A 480 0.23 1.49 -10.20
N TYR A 481 -0.26 0.28 -9.93
CA TYR A 481 0.42 -0.66 -9.03
C TYR A 481 1.92 -0.80 -9.33
N TYR A 482 2.28 -0.92 -10.61
CA TYR A 482 3.65 -1.11 -11.06
C TYR A 482 4.56 0.11 -10.87
N ASP A 483 4.00 1.31 -10.66
CA ASP A 483 4.81 2.50 -10.37
C ASP A 483 5.27 2.52 -8.89
N ILE A 484 4.63 1.72 -8.02
CA ILE A 484 4.94 1.60 -6.58
C ILE A 484 5.80 0.37 -6.30
N VAL A 485 5.73 -0.65 -7.17
CA VAL A 485 6.49 -1.88 -7.02
C VAL A 485 7.88 -1.74 -7.61
N THR A 486 8.91 -1.89 -6.77
CA THR A 486 10.30 -1.90 -7.21
C THR A 486 10.58 -3.12 -8.08
N SER A 487 11.22 -2.94 -9.24
CA SER A 487 11.62 -4.03 -10.12
C SER A 487 12.58 -5.01 -9.40
N GLN A 488 12.36 -6.30 -9.60
CA GLN A 488 13.15 -7.37 -8.98
C GLN A 488 14.32 -7.78 -9.89
N VAL A 489 15.45 -8.16 -9.29
CA VAL A 489 16.58 -8.73 -10.03
C VAL A 489 16.15 -10.03 -10.74
N GLY A 490 16.49 -10.15 -12.04
CA GLY A 490 16.16 -11.32 -12.85
C GLY A 490 14.75 -11.32 -13.44
N GLU A 491 13.89 -10.36 -13.08
CA GLU A 491 12.60 -10.14 -13.71
C GLU A 491 12.69 -9.07 -14.81
N ALA A 492 11.75 -9.10 -15.76
CA ALA A 492 11.64 -8.04 -16.77
C ALA A 492 11.33 -6.70 -16.09
N SER A 493 11.96 -5.61 -16.53
CA SER A 493 11.69 -4.28 -15.99
C SER A 493 10.20 -3.95 -16.10
N THR A 494 9.63 -3.46 -15.01
CA THR A 494 8.24 -2.97 -14.97
C THR A 494 8.05 -1.71 -15.82
N ASP A 495 9.14 -1.05 -16.26
CA ASP A 495 9.10 0.05 -17.24
C ASP A 495 8.46 -0.38 -18.58
N VAL A 496 8.41 -1.69 -18.87
CA VAL A 496 7.76 -2.24 -20.07
C VAL A 496 6.23 -2.24 -19.96
N PHE A 497 5.68 -2.12 -18.75
CA PHE A 497 4.25 -1.99 -18.49
C PHE A 497 3.81 -0.53 -18.27
N SER A 498 4.56 0.45 -18.80
CA SER A 498 3.99 1.78 -18.95
C SER A 498 2.78 1.65 -19.86
N PHE A 499 1.58 1.75 -19.28
CA PHE A 499 0.33 1.88 -20.02
C PHE A 499 0.21 3.25 -20.69
N ASP A 500 1.33 3.98 -20.80
CA ASP A 500 1.50 5.10 -21.69
C ASP A 500 1.67 4.58 -23.12
N ASP A 501 0.62 3.93 -23.61
CA ASP A 501 0.40 3.80 -25.03
C ASP A 501 0.11 5.23 -25.54
N ASP A 502 1.16 5.89 -26.01
CA ASP A 502 1.11 7.22 -26.63
C ASP A 502 0.44 7.17 -28.02
N THR A 503 -0.11 6.01 -28.41
CA THR A 503 -0.86 5.85 -29.66
C THR A 503 -2.29 6.38 -29.55
N SER A 504 -2.41 7.70 -29.57
CA SER A 504 -3.60 8.45 -30.02
C SER A 504 -4.92 8.26 -29.23
N GLY A 505 -5.10 9.02 -28.15
CA GLY A 505 -6.43 9.23 -27.55
C GLY A 505 -6.44 9.87 -26.17
N TYR A 506 -7.60 10.40 -25.77
CA TYR A 506 -7.88 10.81 -24.39
C TYR A 506 -7.84 9.57 -23.48
N LYS A 507 -6.95 9.56 -22.48
CA LYS A 507 -6.75 8.40 -21.59
C LYS A 507 -7.92 8.27 -20.62
N ILE A 508 -8.76 7.25 -20.84
CA ILE A 508 -9.84 6.88 -19.91
C ILE A 508 -9.28 5.86 -18.91
N GLY A 509 -9.39 6.15 -17.61
CA GLY A 509 -8.94 5.27 -16.53
C GLY A 509 -9.95 5.21 -15.39
N PHE A 510 -9.81 4.21 -14.52
CA PHE A 510 -10.62 4.09 -13.31
C PHE A 510 -10.09 5.01 -12.19
N ASN A 511 -10.99 5.74 -11.54
CA ASN A 511 -10.64 6.65 -10.44
C ASN A 511 -10.97 6.07 -9.07
N TRP A 512 -10.56 4.82 -8.86
CA TRP A 512 -10.70 4.18 -7.56
C TRP A 512 -9.69 4.79 -6.56
N PRO A 513 -10.09 5.10 -5.30
CA PRO A 513 -11.41 4.92 -4.70
C PRO A 513 -12.32 6.17 -4.76
N TYR A 514 -11.85 7.28 -5.34
CA TYR A 514 -12.48 8.60 -5.18
C TYR A 514 -13.83 8.76 -5.88
N ASP A 515 -14.14 7.92 -6.87
CA ASP A 515 -15.48 7.88 -7.47
C ASP A 515 -16.56 7.30 -6.54
N TYR A 516 -16.15 6.52 -5.53
CA TYR A 516 -17.06 5.77 -4.65
C TYR A 516 -17.38 6.49 -3.34
N LEU A 517 -16.98 7.76 -3.22
CA LEU A 517 -17.33 8.61 -2.09
C LEU A 517 -17.73 10.01 -2.56
N SER A 518 -18.54 10.71 -1.76
CA SER A 518 -18.94 12.10 -1.98
C SER A 518 -19.07 12.81 -0.64
N PHE A 519 -18.58 14.05 -0.53
CA PHE A 519 -18.75 14.84 0.69
C PHE A 519 -19.26 16.27 0.43
N VAL A 520 -19.19 16.77 -0.80
CA VAL A 520 -19.87 18.00 -1.22
C VAL A 520 -21.26 17.65 -1.74
N GLU A 521 -22.28 17.87 -0.90
CA GLU A 521 -23.67 17.52 -1.20
C GLU A 521 -24.46 18.66 -1.84
N MET A 522 -24.36 19.88 -1.30
CA MET A 522 -25.10 21.05 -1.78
C MET A 522 -24.16 22.24 -1.99
N ILE A 523 -24.44 23.06 -3.01
CA ILE A 523 -23.75 24.32 -3.22
C ILE A 523 -24.76 25.45 -3.44
N LYS A 524 -24.44 26.62 -2.87
CA LYS A 524 -25.02 27.89 -3.25
C LYS A 524 -23.92 28.73 -3.90
N MET A 525 -24.18 29.25 -5.09
CA MET A 525 -23.26 30.11 -5.83
C MET A 525 -23.87 31.51 -5.95
N ASP A 526 -23.07 32.52 -5.61
CA ASP A 526 -23.36 33.94 -5.79
C ASP A 526 -22.26 34.53 -6.68
N VAL A 527 -22.62 35.47 -7.57
CA VAL A 527 -21.68 36.10 -8.52
C VAL A 527 -21.89 37.60 -8.50
N ASP A 528 -20.83 38.34 -8.24
CA ASP A 528 -20.84 39.80 -8.18
C ASP A 528 -19.85 40.39 -9.18
N VAL A 529 -20.27 41.43 -9.92
CA VAL A 529 -19.39 42.27 -10.74
C VAL A 529 -19.27 43.63 -10.05
N LEU A 530 -18.08 43.93 -9.56
CA LEU A 530 -17.82 45.16 -8.80
C LEU A 530 -17.14 46.20 -9.68
N TYR A 531 -17.63 47.44 -9.62
CA TYR A 531 -16.96 48.59 -10.22
C TYR A 531 -16.02 49.22 -9.20
N HIS A 532 -14.74 49.34 -9.55
CA HIS A 532 -13.81 50.14 -8.76
C HIS A 532 -14.13 51.62 -8.99
N ASN A 533 -14.49 52.37 -7.93
CA ASN A 533 -14.70 53.81 -8.02
C ASN A 533 -13.33 54.51 -7.95
N PRO A 534 -12.85 55.18 -9.00
CA PRO A 534 -11.54 55.79 -9.02
C PRO A 534 -11.58 57.13 -8.26
N SER A 535 -11.65 57.09 -6.93
CA SER A 535 -11.56 58.28 -6.09
C SER A 535 -10.53 58.12 -4.98
N HIS A 536 -9.30 58.52 -5.34
CA HIS A 536 -8.15 58.98 -4.52
C HIS A 536 -6.82 58.29 -4.84
N TYR A 537 -6.30 58.53 -6.05
CA TYR A 537 -4.85 58.60 -6.25
C TYR A 537 -4.34 59.97 -5.78
N THR A 538 -4.06 60.08 -4.49
CA THR A 538 -3.01 60.97 -3.97
C THR A 538 -2.09 60.13 -3.11
N GLY A 539 -0.82 60.08 -3.53
CA GLY A 539 0.13 59.02 -3.23
C GLY A 539 0.37 58.68 -1.76
N SER A 540 0.52 57.39 -1.52
CA SER A 540 1.42 56.78 -0.55
C SER A 540 1.21 55.27 -0.61
N MET A 541 1.97 54.55 -1.45
CA MET A 541 2.16 53.11 -1.26
C MET A 541 2.91 52.91 0.05
N ARG A 542 2.19 52.57 1.13
CA ARG A 542 2.79 52.03 2.34
C ARG A 542 2.67 50.52 2.27
N ARG A 543 3.80 49.89 1.97
CA ARG A 543 4.04 48.44 1.98
C ARG A 543 3.73 47.91 3.39
N THR A 544 2.69 47.09 3.55
CA THR A 544 2.44 46.34 4.79
C THR A 544 2.96 44.92 4.63
N SER A 545 4.20 44.73 5.08
CA SER A 545 4.69 43.42 5.53
C SER A 545 3.88 42.98 6.75
N GLY A 546 3.45 41.72 6.75
CA GLY A 546 2.82 41.09 7.91
C GLY A 546 3.74 41.14 9.13
N GLY A 547 3.18 41.58 10.25
CA GLY A 547 3.78 41.53 11.58
C GLY A 547 2.69 41.24 12.59
N SER A 548 2.75 40.03 13.15
CA SER A 548 1.93 39.57 14.27
C SER A 548 2.17 40.40 15.52
N SER A 549 1.10 40.88 16.16
CA SER A 549 1.00 40.98 17.63
C SER A 549 -0.46 41.26 18.02
N GLY A 550 -1.16 40.23 18.48
CA GLY A 550 -2.44 40.39 19.18
C GLY A 550 -2.22 40.93 20.59
N GLY A 551 -2.96 41.99 20.93
CA GLY A 551 -2.98 42.58 22.26
C GLY A 551 -4.32 43.28 22.54
N GLY A 552 -5.19 42.56 23.25
CA GLY A 552 -6.11 43.00 24.31
C GLY A 552 -7.02 44.24 24.19
N GLY A 553 -8.31 44.01 24.48
CA GLY A 553 -9.26 44.95 25.13
C GLY A 553 -9.82 46.05 24.22
N TYR A 554 -11.13 46.31 24.14
CA TYR A 554 -12.26 46.11 25.06
C TYR A 554 -13.53 45.79 24.26
#